data_AF-A0A962P373-F1
#
_entry.id   AF-A0A962P373-F1
#
_cell.length_a   1.000
_cell.length_b   1.000
_cell.length_c   1.000
_cell.angle_alpha   90.00
_cell.angle_beta   90.00
_cell.angle_gamma   90.00
#
_symmetry.space_group_name_H-M   'P 1'
#
loop_
_entity.id
_entity.type
_entity.pdbx_description
1 polymer ?
#
loop_
_entity_poly.entity_id
_entity_poly.type
_entity_poly.pdbx_seq_one_letter_code
_entity_poly.pdbx_strand_id
1 'polypeptide(L)'
;MERTEILADLGINDTQVKSAELKVTSPADGSNLGQLRITSLTEIDTAIAAAKQAFSERKITPVLKRSELIRIFGNGGRESGFGCVEKLHAPHHQHHKLFERASFGSRH
;
A
#
# COMPACT_ATOMS: atom_id res chain seq x y z
N MET A 1 -18.62 -5.92 11.40
CA MET A 1 -18.02 -4.59 11.28
C MET A 1 -18.88 -3.81 10.31
N GLU A 2 -19.33 -2.65 10.75
CA GLU A 2 -20.11 -1.73 9.93
C GLU A 2 -19.18 -1.00 8.94
N ARG A 3 -19.71 -0.61 7.77
CA ARG A 3 -18.90 0.03 6.71
C ARG A 3 -18.13 1.26 7.19
N THR A 4 -18.71 2.06 8.07
CA THR A 4 -18.04 3.26 8.62
C THR A 4 -16.84 2.90 9.51
N GLU A 5 -16.93 1.79 10.26
CA GLU A 5 -15.82 1.29 11.07
C GLU A 5 -14.65 0.86 10.18
N ILE A 6 -14.95 0.13 9.08
CA ILE A 6 -13.96 -0.30 8.10
C ILE A 6 -13.22 0.90 7.47
N LEU A 7 -13.95 1.96 7.11
CA LEU A 7 -13.34 3.16 6.53
C LEU A 7 -12.47 3.91 7.56
N ALA A 8 -12.94 4.02 8.80
CA ALA A 8 -12.20 4.67 9.88
C ALA A 8 -10.90 3.92 10.21
N ASP A 9 -10.93 2.58 10.25
CA ASP A 9 -9.75 1.74 10.48
C ASP A 9 -8.70 1.89 9.37
N LEU A 10 -9.13 2.20 8.15
CA LEU A 10 -8.25 2.52 7.01
C LEU A 10 -7.77 3.98 7.00
N GLY A 11 -8.16 4.80 7.98
CA GLY A 11 -7.84 6.23 8.03
C GLY A 11 -8.61 7.08 7.02
N ILE A 12 -9.69 6.54 6.46
CA ILE A 12 -10.56 7.22 5.49
C ILE A 12 -11.69 7.92 6.25
N ASN A 13 -11.74 9.24 6.14
CA ASN A 13 -12.74 10.06 6.82
C ASN A 13 -14.00 10.25 5.98
N ASP A 14 -15.12 10.52 6.66
CA ASP A 14 -16.43 10.75 6.03
C ASP A 14 -16.43 11.87 4.97
N THR A 15 -15.57 12.88 5.12
CA THR A 15 -15.44 13.98 4.16
C THR A 15 -14.86 13.52 2.82
N GLN A 16 -14.13 12.40 2.80
CA GLN A 16 -13.53 11.84 1.58
C GLN A 16 -14.53 10.97 0.80
N VAL A 17 -15.60 10.49 1.44
CA VAL A 17 -16.59 9.55 0.87
C VAL A 17 -18.00 10.13 0.71
N LYS A 18 -18.15 11.45 0.92
CA LYS A 18 -19.41 12.21 0.77
C LYS A 18 -19.33 13.33 -0.28
N SER A 19 -18.49 13.18 -1.30
CA SER A 19 -18.37 14.13 -2.41
C SER A 19 -19.38 13.83 -3.52
N ALA A 20 -20.06 14.83 -4.07
CA ALA A 20 -21.29 14.64 -4.85
C ALA A 20 -21.15 14.21 -6.33
N GLU A 21 -20.05 13.57 -6.75
CA GLU A 21 -19.78 13.38 -8.19
C GLU A 21 -19.88 11.92 -8.68
N LEU A 22 -19.12 11.00 -8.08
CA LEU A 22 -19.08 9.60 -8.47
C LEU A 22 -19.71 8.71 -7.41
N LYS A 23 -20.88 8.15 -7.70
CA LYS A 23 -21.54 7.18 -6.81
C LYS A 23 -20.87 5.81 -6.93
N VAL A 24 -20.45 5.24 -5.80
CA VAL A 24 -19.89 3.89 -5.71
C VAL A 24 -20.90 2.97 -5.05
N THR A 25 -21.22 1.85 -5.69
CA THR A 25 -22.23 0.88 -5.20
C THR A 25 -21.64 -0.51 -5.04
N SER A 26 -22.18 -1.26 -4.08
CA SER A 26 -21.84 -2.66 -3.86
C SER A 26 -22.45 -3.55 -4.95
N PRO A 27 -21.68 -4.46 -5.56
CA PRO A 27 -22.20 -5.40 -6.55
C PRO A 27 -23.02 -6.53 -5.92
N ALA A 28 -22.87 -6.79 -4.61
CA ALA A 28 -23.56 -7.88 -3.94
C ALA A 28 -25.05 -7.59 -3.72
N ASP A 29 -25.40 -6.32 -3.49
CA ASP A 29 -26.73 -5.90 -3.06
C ASP A 29 -27.18 -4.54 -3.64
N GLY A 30 -26.35 -3.87 -4.44
CA GLY A 30 -26.64 -2.56 -5.00
C GLY A 30 -26.58 -1.39 -4.00
N SER A 31 -26.17 -1.63 -2.75
CA SER A 31 -26.13 -0.60 -1.71
C SER A 31 -25.12 0.50 -2.03
N ASN A 32 -25.37 1.73 -1.56
CA ASN A 32 -24.45 2.85 -1.77
C ASN A 32 -23.28 2.79 -0.76
N LEU A 33 -22.06 2.68 -1.27
CA LEU A 33 -20.83 2.63 -0.48
C LEU A 33 -20.26 4.03 -0.23
N GLY A 34 -20.52 4.98 -1.12
CA GLY A 34 -20.04 6.35 -0.98
C GLY A 34 -20.22 7.17 -2.25
N GLN A 35 -19.94 8.46 -2.12
CA GLN A 35 -19.85 9.37 -3.25
C GLN A 35 -18.46 10.01 -3.25
N LEU A 36 -17.73 9.87 -4.35
CA LEU A 36 -16.35 10.30 -4.49
C LEU A 36 -16.25 11.51 -5.41
N ARG A 37 -15.21 12.31 -5.21
CA ARG A 37 -14.86 13.39 -6.13
C ARG A 37 -14.13 12.81 -7.33
N ILE A 38 -14.39 13.31 -8.52
CA ILE A 38 -13.54 13.01 -9.67
C ILE A 38 -12.41 14.05 -9.69
N THR A 39 -11.18 13.55 -9.84
CA THR A 39 -10.00 14.42 -9.97
C THR A 39 -10.05 15.13 -11.32
N SER A 40 -9.86 16.45 -11.31
CA SER A 40 -9.83 17.26 -12.53
C SER A 40 -8.52 17.07 -13.31
N LEU A 41 -8.52 17.46 -14.59
CA LEU A 41 -7.32 17.37 -15.44
C LEU A 41 -6.13 18.15 -14.88
N THR A 42 -6.38 19.35 -14.34
CA THR A 42 -5.33 20.20 -13.75
C THR A 42 -4.73 19.60 -12.47
N GLU A 43 -5.55 18.94 -11.66
CA GLU A 43 -5.09 18.22 -10.47
C GLU A 43 -4.31 16.95 -10.84
N ILE A 44 -4.70 16.27 -11.92
CA ILE A 44 -3.93 15.14 -12.47
C ILE A 44 -2.54 15.61 -12.90
N ASP A 45 -2.45 16.72 -13.63
CA ASP A 45 -1.16 17.30 -14.05
C ASP A 45 -0.30 17.69 -12.83
N THR A 46 -0.93 18.26 -11.81
CA THR A 46 -0.27 18.59 -10.53
C THR A 46 0.26 17.34 -9.82
N ALA A 47 -0.54 16.26 -9.77
CA ALA A 47 -0.13 15.00 -9.17
C ALA A 47 1.03 14.35 -9.94
N ILE A 48 1.02 14.42 -11.27
CA ILE A 48 2.11 13.94 -12.13
C ILE A 48 3.40 14.74 -11.85
N ALA A 49 3.30 16.07 -11.77
CA ALA A 49 4.46 16.92 -11.47
C ALA A 49 5.06 16.58 -10.08
N ALA A 50 4.22 16.44 -9.06
CA ALA A 50 4.64 16.04 -7.72
C ALA A 50 5.29 14.65 -7.70
N ALA A 51 4.73 13.68 -8.44
CA ALA A 51 5.30 12.34 -8.56
C ALA A 51 6.69 12.34 -9.23
N LYS A 52 6.88 13.16 -10.28
CA LYS A 52 8.18 13.32 -10.96
C LYS A 52 9.23 13.92 -10.04
N GLN A 53 8.85 14.90 -9.23
CA GLN A 53 9.74 15.49 -8.22
C GLN A 53 10.13 14.44 -7.17
N ALA A 54 9.16 13.77 -6.56
CA ALA A 54 9.41 12.75 -5.54
C ALA A 54 10.25 11.57 -6.09
N PHE A 55 10.05 11.18 -7.35
CA PHE A 55 10.87 10.15 -7.98
C PHE A 55 12.34 10.56 -8.10
N SER A 56 12.60 11.83 -8.41
CA SER A 56 13.97 12.34 -8.53
C SER A 56 14.75 12.25 -7.22
N GLU A 57 14.06 12.40 -6.09
CA GLU A 57 14.60 12.21 -4.74
C GLU A 57 14.69 10.71 -4.37
N ARG A 58 13.66 9.93 -4.69
CA ARG A 58 13.61 8.50 -4.36
C ARG A 58 14.59 7.65 -5.17
N LYS A 59 14.90 8.01 -6.42
CA LYS A 59 15.80 7.22 -7.28
C LYS A 59 17.24 7.14 -6.74
N ILE A 60 17.68 8.17 -6.00
CA ILE A 60 19.00 8.20 -5.36
C ILE A 60 18.99 7.60 -3.95
N THR A 61 17.82 7.18 -3.44
CA THR A 61 17.71 6.53 -2.13
C THR A 61 18.35 5.14 -2.16
N PRO A 62 19.20 4.79 -1.18
CA PRO A 62 19.80 3.46 -1.10
C PRO A 62 18.77 2.33 -1.16
N VAL A 63 19.13 1.25 -1.86
CA VAL A 63 18.23 0.11 -2.14
C VAL A 63 17.57 -0.43 -0.88
N LEU A 64 18.36 -0.65 0.18
CA LEU A 64 17.86 -1.20 1.45
C LEU A 64 16.81 -0.27 2.10
N LYS A 65 17.01 1.04 2.04
CA LYS A 65 16.08 2.02 2.63
C LYS A 65 14.76 2.07 1.85
N ARG A 66 14.82 2.03 0.52
CA ARG A 66 13.59 2.02 -0.31
C ARG A 66 12.84 0.69 -0.23
N SER A 67 13.52 -0.45 -0.09
CA SER A 67 12.86 -1.74 0.11
C SER A 67 12.26 -1.88 1.51
N GLU A 68 12.88 -1.26 2.51
CA GLU A 68 12.36 -1.25 3.88
C GLU A 68 11.00 -0.54 3.97
N LEU A 69 10.79 0.51 3.19
CA LEU A 69 9.47 1.15 3.06
C LEU A 69 8.41 0.16 2.56
N ILE A 70 8.75 -0.67 1.56
CA ILE A 70 7.84 -1.70 1.04
C ILE A 70 7.56 -2.76 2.11
N ARG A 71 8.57 -3.17 2.89
CA ARG A 71 8.40 -4.10 4.00
C ARG A 71 7.44 -3.56 5.06
N ILE A 72 7.62 -2.30 5.49
CA ILE A 72 6.76 -1.64 6.48
C ILE A 72 5.33 -1.53 5.94
N PHE A 73 5.17 -1.09 4.69
CA PHE A 73 3.86 -1.00 4.05
C PHE A 73 3.15 -2.36 4.01
N GLY A 74 3.87 -3.43 3.61
CA GLY A 74 3.33 -4.78 3.60
C GLY A 74 2.96 -5.30 4.99
N ASN A 75 3.75 -4.96 6.02
CA ASN A 75 3.44 -5.31 7.41
C ASN A 75 2.17 -4.60 7.92
N GLY A 76 2.03 -3.29 7.69
CA GLY A 76 0.84 -2.53 8.11
C GLY A 76 -0.45 -3.03 7.46
N GLY A 77 -0.38 -3.53 6.21
CA GLY A 77 -1.49 -4.23 5.58
C GLY A 77 -1.89 -5.50 6.33
N ARG A 78 -0.92 -6.31 6.78
CA ARG A 78 -1.21 -7.54 7.54
C ARG A 78 -1.84 -7.26 8.90
N GLU A 79 -1.38 -6.21 9.59
CA GLU A 79 -1.92 -5.79 10.88
C GLU A 79 -3.37 -5.30 10.78
N SER A 80 -3.70 -4.58 9.70
CA SER A 80 -5.06 -4.10 9.42
C SER A 80 -5.98 -5.15 8.77
N GLY A 81 -5.49 -6.36 8.50
CA GLY A 81 -6.28 -7.44 7.87
C GLY A 81 -6.50 -7.28 6.36
N PHE A 82 -5.92 -6.26 5.72
CA PHE A 82 -5.99 -6.01 4.26
C PHE A 82 -4.77 -6.52 3.48
N GLY A 83 -3.75 -7.01 4.19
CA GLY A 83 -2.48 -7.45 3.64
C GLY A 83 -2.46 -8.93 3.30
N CYS A 84 -3.09 -9.31 2.20
CA CYS A 84 -2.85 -10.62 1.59
C CYS A 84 -2.66 -10.47 0.07
N VAL A 85 -1.40 -10.28 -0.35
CA VAL A 85 -0.94 -10.77 -1.67
C VAL A 85 -0.49 -12.24 -1.55
N GLU A 86 -0.73 -12.88 -0.41
CA GLU A 86 -0.35 -14.25 -0.06
C GLU A 86 -1.32 -15.30 -0.65
N LYS A 87 -1.75 -15.08 -1.89
CA LYS A 87 -2.21 -16.16 -2.78
C LYS A 87 -1.38 -16.27 -4.06
N LEU A 88 -0.16 -15.74 -4.08
CA LEU A 88 0.84 -16.15 -5.07
C LEU A 88 1.94 -16.99 -4.39
N HIS A 89 1.83 -18.30 -4.62
CA HIS A 89 2.82 -19.37 -4.38
C HIS A 89 2.93 -19.98 -2.98
N ALA A 90 2.22 -21.10 -2.79
CA ALA A 90 2.78 -22.33 -2.24
C ALA A 90 2.45 -23.47 -3.24
N PRO A 91 3.29 -24.53 -3.41
CA PRO A 91 4.15 -25.12 -2.40
C PRO A 91 5.63 -25.32 -2.80
N HIS A 92 6.47 -25.39 -1.75
CA HIS A 92 7.69 -26.17 -1.59
C HIS A 92 8.48 -26.57 -2.85
N HIS A 93 9.66 -25.98 -3.05
CA HIS A 93 10.91 -26.76 -3.21
C HIS A 93 12.16 -25.87 -3.02
N GLN A 94 12.93 -26.19 -1.99
CA GLN A 94 14.38 -25.98 -1.82
C GLN A 94 14.98 -24.55 -1.92
N HIS A 95 15.14 -23.91 -0.76
CA HIS A 95 16.24 -22.98 -0.50
C HIS A 95 17.13 -23.48 0.66
N HIS A 96 17.83 -24.60 0.45
CA HIS A 96 18.89 -25.13 1.32
C HIS A 96 20.15 -24.22 1.30
N LYS A 97 20.07 -22.90 1.26
CA LYS A 97 21.28 -22.03 1.35
C LYS A 97 21.05 -20.71 2.08
N LEU A 98 20.10 -20.69 3.00
CA LEU A 98 20.08 -19.72 4.09
C LEU A 98 21.17 -20.16 5.10
N PHE A 99 22.17 -19.32 5.34
CA PHE A 99 22.99 -19.33 6.56
C PHE A 99 24.12 -20.38 6.74
N GLU A 100 24.91 -20.71 5.72
CA GLU A 100 26.24 -21.30 5.96
C GLU A 100 27.37 -20.31 5.64
N ARG A 101 28.24 -20.11 6.65
CA ARG A 101 29.47 -19.29 6.71
C ARG A 101 29.22 -17.83 7.11
N ALA A 102 29.06 -17.58 8.41
CA ALA A 102 30.22 -17.32 9.27
C ALA A 102 31.05 -16.12 8.78
N SER A 103 30.52 -14.92 9.03
CA SER A 103 31.33 -13.69 9.09
C SER A 103 31.14 -13.07 10.48
N PHE A 104 31.62 -13.78 11.50
CA PHE A 104 31.92 -13.24 12.82
C PHE A 104 33.25 -13.81 13.27
N GLY A 105 34.26 -12.96 13.39
CA GLY A 105 35.63 -13.31 13.75
C GLY A 105 36.56 -12.13 13.49
N SER A 106 36.70 -11.29 14.52
CA SER A 106 37.35 -9.99 14.52
C SER A 106 38.87 -10.06 14.28
N ARG A 107 39.41 -8.93 13.83
CA ARG A 107 40.83 -8.55 13.89
C ARG A 107 41.41 -8.80 15.29
N HIS A 108 42.44 -9.64 15.40
CA HIS A 108 43.81 -9.33 15.84
C HIS A 108 44.60 -10.62 16.06
#